data_AF-A0A357IS41-F1
#
_entry.id   AF-A0A357IS41-F1
#
_cell.length_a   1.000
_cell.length_b   1.000
_cell.length_c   1.000
_cell.angle_alpha   90.00
_cell.angle_beta   90.00
_cell.angle_gamma   90.00
#
_symmetry.space_group_name_H-M   'P 1'
#
loop_
_entity.id
_entity.type
_entity.pdbx_description
1 polymer ?
#
loop_
_entity_poly.entity_id
_entity_poly.type
_entity_poly.pdbx_seq_one_letter_code
_entity_poly.pdbx_strand_id
1 'polypeptide(L)' 'MAGFDFDLIVVGGGHAGVEASYAASKLGLSVLLLTLNETMIANMPC' A
#
# COMPACT_ATOMS: atom_id res chain seq x y z
N MET A 1 23.92 3.06 5.90
CA MET A 1 22.65 3.27 5.16
C MET A 1 21.59 2.52 5.94
N ALA A 2 20.59 3.20 6.49
CA ALA A 2 19.41 2.51 7.01
C ALA A 2 18.66 1.94 5.79
N GLY A 3 18.56 0.61 5.70
CA GLY A 3 17.78 -0.04 4.68
C GLY A 3 16.29 0.24 4.90
N PHE A 4 15.53 0.35 3.81
CA PHE A 4 14.08 0.34 3.89
C PHE A 4 13.62 -1.12 3.91
N ASP A 5 13.54 -1.70 5.11
CA ASP A 5 13.13 -3.09 5.31
C ASP A 5 11.60 -3.18 5.34
N PHE A 6 11.02 -3.68 4.25
CA PHE A 6 9.61 -4.00 4.12
C PHE A 6 9.44 -5.46 3.70
N ASP A 7 8.46 -6.14 4.27
CA ASP A 7 8.11 -7.52 3.90
C ASP A 7 7.29 -7.55 2.61
N LEU A 8 6.53 -6.48 2.33
CA LEU A 8 5.69 -6.34 1.13
C LEU A 8 5.66 -4.90 0.64
N ILE A 9 5.80 -4.71 -0.68
CA ILE A 9 5.56 -3.43 -1.35
C ILE A 9 4.35 -3.59 -2.26
N VAL A 10 3.32 -2.77 -2.04
CA VAL A 10 2.13 -2.69 -2.88
C VAL A 10 2.23 -1.44 -3.75
N VAL A 11 2.16 -1.60 -5.07
CA VAL A 11 2.26 -0.49 -6.03
C VAL A 11 0.88 -0.16 -6.58
N GLY A 12 0.40 1.04 -6.25
CA GLY A 12 -0.90 1.58 -6.64
C GLY A 12 -1.90 1.62 -5.49
N GLY A 13 -2.38 2.82 -5.14
CA GLY A 13 -3.35 3.06 -4.06
C GLY A 13 -4.82 2.94 -4.46
N GLY A 14 -5.18 2.13 -5.46
CA GLY A 14 -6.59 1.88 -5.82
C GLY A 14 -7.28 0.94 -4.83
N HIS A 15 -8.57 0.64 -5.03
CA HIS A 15 -9.35 -0.26 -4.15
C HIS A 15 -8.63 -1.58 -3.84
N ALA A 16 -8.10 -2.25 -4.88
CA ALA A 16 -7.37 -3.50 -4.71
C ALA A 16 -6.05 -3.33 -3.93
N GLY A 17 -5.34 -2.22 -4.15
CA GLY A 17 -4.08 -1.95 -3.46
C GLY A 17 -4.29 -1.65 -1.98
N VAL A 18 -5.33 -0.88 -1.65
CA VAL A 18 -5.70 -0.60 -0.25
C VAL A 18 -6.08 -1.88 0.49
N GLU A 19 -6.93 -2.73 -0.10
CA GLU A 19 -7.32 -4.00 0.50
C GLU A 19 -6.11 -4.96 0.67
N ALA A 20 -5.23 -5.04 -0.33
CA ALA A 20 -4.02 -5.85 -0.25
C ALA A 20 -3.08 -5.35 0.86
N SER A 21 -2.84 -4.04 0.95
CA SER A 21 -2.02 -3.45 2.01
C SER A 21 -2.62 -3.64 3.40
N TYR A 22 -3.94 -3.47 3.53
CA TYR A 22 -4.65 -3.65 4.79
C TYR A 22 -4.59 -5.11 5.25
N ALA A 23 -4.88 -6.07 4.37
CA ALA A 23 -4.81 -7.49 4.67
C ALA A 23 -3.39 -7.92 5.08
N ALA A 24 -2.37 -7.49 4.35
CA ALA A 24 -0.98 -7.80 4.66
C ALA A 24 -0.54 -7.19 6.00
N SER A 25 -0.94 -5.94 6.29
CA SER A 25 -0.67 -5.31 7.59
C SER A 25 -1.34 -6.07 8.75
N LYS A 26 -2.55 -6.62 8.55
CA LYS A 26 -3.23 -7.46 9.55
C LYS A 26 -2.56 -8.80 9.80
N LEU A 27 -1.74 -9.27 8.85
CA LEU A 27 -0.89 -10.45 9.04
C LEU A 27 0.43 -10.13 9.77
N GLY A 28 0.65 -8.88 10.19
CA GLY A 28 1.83 -8.45 10.92
C GLY A 28 3.04 -8.10 10.04
N LEU A 29 2.83 -7.98 8.72
CA LEU A 29 3.88 -7.61 7.78
C LEU A 29 4.16 -6.10 7.83
N SER A 30 5.43 -5.73 7.68
CA SER A 30 5.85 -4.37 7.34
C SER A 30 5.53 -4.10 5.87
N VAL A 31 4.51 -3.26 5.62
CA VAL A 31 3.98 -3.01 4.27
C VAL A 31 4.23 -1.57 3.83
N LEU A 32 4.78 -1.39 2.63
CA LEU A 32 4.84 -0.10 1.94
C LEU A 32 3.75 -0.03 0.87
N LEU A 33 2.79 0.89 1.01
CA LEU A 33 1.87 1.26 -0.09
C LEU A 33 2.47 2.43 -0.87
N LEU A 34 2.97 2.15 -2.07
CA LEU A 34 3.50 3.15 -2.99
C LEU A 34 2.36 3.64 -3.91
N THR A 35 2.05 4.92 -3.85
CA THR A 35 1.06 5.55 -4.75
C THR A 35 1.62 6.82 -5.36
N LEU A 36 1.17 7.16 -6.58
CA LEU A 36 1.58 8.38 -7.28
C LEU A 36 1.04 9.66 -6.61
N ASN A 37 -0.13 9.57 -5.99
CA ASN A 37 -0.77 10.68 -5.29
C ASN A 37 -1.54 10.14 -4.08
N GLU A 38 -1.10 10.52 -2.88
CA GLU A 38 -1.73 10.13 -1.61
C GLU A 38 -3.17 10.66 -1.48
N THR A 39 -3.48 11.81 -2.09
CA THR A 39 -4.83 12.40 -2.05
C THR A 39 -5.83 11.67 -2.94
N MET A 40 -5.37 10.77 -3.82
CA MET A 40 -6.20 9.98 -4.73
C MET A 40 -6.30 8.51 -4.31
N ILE A 41 -5.90 8.15 -3.09
CA ILE A 41 -6.05 6.78 -2.58
C ILE A 41 -7.54 6.40 -2.57
N ALA A 42 -7.84 5.21 -3.09
CA ALA A 42 -9.18 4.65 -3.22
C ALA A 42 -10.20 5.61 -3.88
N ASN A 43 -9.73 6.48 -4.78
CA ASN A 43 -10.63 7.32 -5.57
C ASN A 43 -11.59 6.44 -6.40
N MET A 44 -12.83 6.90 -6.57
CA MET A 44 -13.85 6.30 -7.42
C MET A 44 -14.01 7.14 -8.70
N PRO A 45 -13.15 6.94 -9.72
CA PRO A 45 -13.20 7.72 -10.96
C PRO A 45 -14.39 7.35 -11.88
N CYS A 46 -15.21 6.39 -11.47
CA CYS A 46 -16.44 5.96 -12.12
C CYS A 46 -17.52 5.65 -11.08
#